data_AF-A0A524IGP9-F1
#
_entry.id   AF-A0A524IGP9-F1
#
_cell.length_a   1.000
_cell.length_b   1.000
_cell.length_c   1.000
_cell.angle_alpha   90.00
_cell.angle_beta   90.00
_cell.angle_gamma   90.00
#
_symmetry.space_group_name_H-M   'P 1'
#
loop_
_entity.id
_entity.type
_entity.pdbx_description
1 polymer ?
#
loop_
_entity_poly.entity_id
_entity_poly.type
_entity_poly.pdbx_seq_one_letter_code
_entity_poly.pdbx_strand_id
1 'polypeptide(L)'
;MAEHPVFVGMRTISGELRLSVPSNKAIVNTKTNRVLAVVSRDYRLVTNREALNWAYQCCQTVFPETKPGEWEVKASDAPATGGHCFIDLVHNSTALDFKFVPAKDRPDAFGPFIRVTNSYNGLRALAFDIGFYRKVCTNGMILPESMIRFKFNHLQRDIGEAISFEVDDKRLSQLKNSFSEYLGVLRECLVTYPNFQPLLCGV
;
A
#
# COMPACT_ATOMS: atom_id res chain seq x y z
N MET A 1 2.61 -16.68 9.37
CA MET A 1 3.37 -17.39 8.31
C MET A 1 4.66 -17.88 8.92
N ALA A 2 5.15 -19.05 8.51
CA ALA A 2 6.40 -19.62 9.00
C ALA A 2 7.21 -20.18 7.84
N GLU A 3 8.53 -20.18 8.00
CA GLU A 3 9.48 -20.75 7.05
C GLU A 3 9.82 -22.18 7.45
N HIS A 4 9.79 -23.10 6.49
CA HIS A 4 10.08 -24.52 6.72
C HIS A 4 11.05 -25.07 5.68
N PRO A 5 11.91 -26.03 6.03
CA PRO A 5 12.76 -26.73 5.06
C PRO A 5 11.92 -27.50 4.03
N VAL A 6 12.45 -27.64 2.81
CA VAL A 6 11.82 -28.39 1.72
C VAL A 6 12.58 -29.68 1.47
N PHE A 7 11.83 -30.75 1.23
CA PHE A 7 12.37 -32.06 0.88
C PHE A 7 11.71 -32.57 -0.40
N VAL A 8 12.48 -33.27 -1.24
CA VAL A 8 11.97 -34.06 -2.36
C VAL A 8 11.80 -35.50 -1.89
N GLY A 9 10.57 -36.02 -2.01
CA GLY A 9 10.30 -37.44 -1.81
C GLY A 9 10.66 -38.23 -3.07
N MET A 10 11.59 -39.17 -2.94
CA MET A 10 11.98 -40.10 -3.99
C MET A 10 11.55 -41.51 -3.60
N ARG A 11 10.84 -42.21 -4.48
CA ARG A 11 10.58 -43.64 -4.30
C ARG A 11 11.80 -44.44 -4.74
N THR A 12 12.29 -45.29 -3.85
CA THR A 12 13.40 -46.21 -4.09
C THR A 12 12.92 -47.65 -3.90
N ILE A 13 13.75 -48.61 -4.28
CA ILE A 13 13.45 -50.05 -4.12
C ILE A 13 13.27 -50.42 -2.63
N SER A 14 13.93 -49.69 -1.72
CA SER A 14 13.87 -49.90 -0.26
C SER A 14 12.85 -49.03 0.48
N GLY A 15 12.05 -48.22 -0.23
CA GLY A 15 11.04 -47.33 0.37
C GLY A 15 11.15 -45.87 -0.07
N GLU A 16 10.56 -44.96 0.71
CA GLU A 16 10.63 -43.51 0.46
C GLU A 16 11.92 -42.91 1.04
N LEU A 17 12.72 -42.27 0.20
CA LEU A 17 13.86 -41.45 0.58
C LEU A 17 13.47 -39.98 0.49
N ARG A 18 13.82 -39.18 1.52
CA ARG A 18 13.61 -37.73 1.51
C ARG A 18 14.94 -37.00 1.38
N LEU A 19 15.12 -36.29 0.27
CA LEU A 19 16.31 -35.48 0.02
C LEU A 19 16.03 -34.02 0.35
N SER A 20 16.88 -33.41 1.17
CA SER A 20 16.79 -31.98 1.51
C SER A 20 17.11 -31.10 0.30
N VAL A 21 16.38 -29.99 0.16
CA VAL A 21 16.64 -28.93 -0.84
C VAL A 21 17.16 -27.68 -0.12
N PRO A 22 18.48 -27.60 0.18
CA PRO A 22 19.03 -26.56 1.06
C PRO A 22 18.99 -25.14 0.46
N SER A 23 18.82 -25.02 -0.85
CA SER A 23 18.67 -23.75 -1.57
C SER A 23 17.29 -23.13 -1.42
N ASN A 24 16.31 -23.87 -0.90
CA ASN A 24 14.92 -23.47 -0.87
C ASN A 24 14.29 -23.65 0.51
N LYS A 25 13.19 -22.92 0.72
CA LYS A 25 12.33 -23.03 1.89
C LYS A 25 10.89 -22.87 1.47
N ALA A 26 9.98 -23.48 2.23
CA ALA A 26 8.54 -23.32 2.07
C ALA A 26 8.05 -22.20 3.00
N ILE A 27 7.18 -21.35 2.48
CA ILE A 27 6.38 -20.43 3.30
C ILE A 27 5.05 -21.11 3.57
N VAL A 28 4.74 -21.35 4.84
CA VAL A 28 3.55 -22.08 5.26
C VAL A 28 2.63 -21.17 6.05
N ASN A 29 1.34 -21.22 5.70
CA ASN A 29 0.29 -20.69 6.54
C ASN A 29 0.02 -21.68 7.67
N THR A 30 0.57 -21.41 8.85
CA THR A 30 0.46 -22.27 10.03
C THR A 30 -0.95 -22.37 10.60
N LYS A 31 -1.88 -21.48 10.23
CA LYS A 31 -3.29 -21.60 10.63
C LYS A 31 -4.03 -22.64 9.80
N THR A 32 -3.66 -22.80 8.53
CA THR A 32 -4.34 -23.69 7.58
C THR A 32 -3.48 -24.87 7.15
N ASN A 33 -2.24 -24.97 7.63
CA ASN A 33 -1.21 -25.93 7.22
C ASN A 33 -0.96 -25.97 5.71
N ARG A 34 -1.26 -24.89 5.00
CA ARG A 34 -1.10 -24.80 3.55
C ARG A 34 0.27 -24.21 3.20
N VAL A 35 0.98 -24.88 2.30
CA VAL A 35 2.15 -24.31 1.64
C VAL A 35 1.69 -23.22 0.68
N LEU A 36 2.19 -22.00 0.88
CA LEU A 36 1.87 -20.84 0.06
C LEU A 36 2.83 -20.71 -1.12
N ALA A 37 4.11 -20.98 -0.89
CA ALA A 37 5.13 -21.02 -1.92
C ALA A 37 6.36 -21.80 -1.45
N VAL A 38 7.13 -22.28 -2.41
CA VAL A 38 8.53 -22.67 -2.24
C VAL A 38 9.37 -21.57 -2.86
N VAL A 39 10.20 -20.93 -2.04
CA VAL A 39 11.03 -19.79 -2.41
C VAL A 39 12.50 -20.11 -2.20
N SER A 40 13.38 -19.28 -2.72
CA SER A 40 14.82 -19.38 -2.44
C SER A 40 15.09 -19.11 -0.96
N ARG A 41 16.22 -19.61 -0.46
CA ARG A 41 16.59 -19.47 0.95
C ARG A 41 16.85 -18.02 1.36
N ASP A 42 17.32 -17.19 0.44
CA ASP A 42 17.54 -15.75 0.60
C ASP A 42 16.24 -14.92 0.50
N TYR A 43 15.08 -15.56 0.29
CA TYR A 43 13.81 -14.88 0.30
C TYR A 43 13.56 -14.21 1.66
N ARG A 44 13.29 -12.90 1.67
CA ARG A 44 12.96 -12.15 2.87
C ARG A 44 11.44 -12.17 3.07
N LEU A 45 10.99 -12.97 4.04
CA LEU A 45 9.60 -12.95 4.48
C LEU A 45 9.32 -11.66 5.24
N VAL A 46 8.42 -10.84 4.72
CA VAL A 46 7.98 -9.58 5.35
C VAL A 46 6.56 -9.78 5.85
N THR A 47 6.32 -9.64 7.15
CA THR A 47 4.98 -9.73 7.70
C THR A 47 4.12 -8.54 7.28
N ASN A 48 2.80 -8.72 7.22
CA ASN A 48 1.87 -7.62 6.94
C ASN A 48 1.98 -6.48 7.98
N ARG A 49 2.42 -6.78 9.20
CA ARG A 49 2.68 -5.78 10.23
C ARG A 49 3.90 -4.93 9.88
N GLU A 50 5.00 -5.55 9.47
CA GLU A 50 6.20 -4.84 9.00
C GLU A 50 5.89 -3.98 7.77
N ALA A 51 5.20 -4.56 6.77
CA ALA A 51 4.80 -3.83 5.57
C ALA A 51 3.92 -2.62 5.91
N LEU A 52 2.98 -2.75 6.86
CA LEU A 52 2.16 -1.64 7.34
C LEU A 52 2.98 -0.58 8.09
N ASN A 53 3.93 -0.99 8.95
CA ASN A 53 4.80 -0.05 9.65
C ASN A 53 5.65 0.77 8.67
N TRP A 54 6.20 0.12 7.64
CA TRP A 54 6.93 0.80 6.57
C TRP A 54 6.03 1.70 5.71
N ALA A 55 4.74 1.38 5.60
CA ALA A 55 3.78 2.26 4.92
C ALA A 55 3.63 3.59 5.65
N TYR A 56 3.54 3.58 6.99
CA TYR A 56 3.52 4.81 7.78
C TYR A 56 4.82 5.62 7.65
N GLN A 57 5.98 4.95 7.59
CA GLN A 57 7.25 5.61 7.33
C GLN A 57 7.30 6.22 5.92
N CYS A 58 6.76 5.52 4.93
CA CYS A 58 6.61 6.01 3.57
C CYS A 58 5.72 7.27 3.55
N CYS A 59 4.59 7.27 4.28
CA CYS A 59 3.73 8.46 4.44
C CYS A 59 4.53 9.65 4.96
N GLN A 60 5.33 9.47 6.01
CA GLN A 60 6.13 10.55 6.61
C GLN A 60 7.24 11.04 5.67
N THR A 61 7.80 10.16 4.86
CA THR A 61 8.89 10.50 3.93
C THR A 61 8.35 11.27 2.72
N VAL A 62 7.22 10.83 2.17
CA VAL A 62 6.63 11.40 0.94
C VAL A 62 5.77 12.62 1.25
N PHE A 63 5.12 12.65 2.42
CA PHE A 63 4.28 13.75 2.89
C PHE A 63 4.76 14.25 4.26
N PRO A 64 5.96 14.87 4.33
CA PRO A 64 6.57 15.30 5.60
C PRO A 64 5.74 16.34 6.35
N GLU A 65 4.81 17.02 5.67
CA GLU A 65 3.83 17.92 6.28
C GLU A 65 2.73 17.22 7.11
N THR A 66 2.59 15.90 7.00
CA THR A 66 1.55 15.12 7.67
C THR A 66 2.05 14.48 8.97
N LYS A 67 1.15 14.23 9.92
CA LYS A 67 1.45 13.51 11.16
C LYS A 67 1.05 12.04 11.06
N PRO A 68 1.76 11.11 11.71
CA PRO A 68 1.42 9.67 11.64
C PRO A 68 0.00 9.35 12.14
N GLY A 69 -0.54 10.09 13.11
CA GLY A 69 -1.93 9.94 13.58
C GLY A 69 -3.00 10.44 12.60
N GLU A 70 -2.59 11.07 11.51
CA GLU A 70 -3.49 11.55 10.46
C GLU A 70 -3.70 10.51 9.35
N TRP A 71 -3.00 9.38 9.40
CA TRP A 71 -3.15 8.30 8.43
C TRP A 71 -3.91 7.13 9.02
N GLU A 72 -4.90 6.64 8.28
CA GLU A 72 -5.72 5.50 8.69
C GLU A 72 -5.78 4.43 7.60
N VAL A 73 -5.92 3.18 8.03
CA VAL A 73 -6.19 2.06 7.12
C VAL A 73 -7.66 2.13 6.71
N LYS A 74 -7.90 2.47 5.45
CA LYS A 74 -9.26 2.54 4.88
C LYS A 74 -9.77 1.18 4.45
N ALA A 75 -8.90 0.37 3.87
CA ALA A 75 -9.27 -0.94 3.34
C ALA A 75 -8.08 -1.90 3.39
N SER A 76 -8.39 -3.19 3.47
CA SER A 76 -7.43 -4.26 3.26
C SER A 76 -8.09 -5.38 2.45
N ASP A 77 -7.41 -5.86 1.42
CA ASP A 77 -7.87 -6.97 0.60
C ASP A 77 -6.83 -8.09 0.58
N ALA A 78 -7.29 -9.33 0.59
CA ALA A 78 -6.45 -10.51 0.50
C ALA A 78 -7.26 -11.70 -0.03
N PRO A 79 -6.68 -12.56 -0.89
CA PRO A 79 -7.32 -13.81 -1.26
C PRO A 79 -7.48 -14.73 -0.04
N ALA A 80 -8.48 -15.61 -0.07
CA ALA A 80 -8.73 -16.60 0.99
C ALA A 80 -7.52 -17.50 1.28
N THR A 81 -6.60 -17.66 0.33
CA THR A 81 -5.35 -18.41 0.50
C THR A 81 -4.36 -17.70 1.43
N GLY A 82 -4.48 -16.38 1.60
CA GLY A 82 -3.56 -15.56 2.36
C GLY A 82 -2.18 -15.41 1.70
N GLY A 83 -2.05 -15.64 0.39
CA GLY A 83 -0.77 -15.59 -0.31
C GLY A 83 -0.19 -14.18 -0.53
N HIS A 84 -1.03 -13.15 -0.48
CA HIS A 84 -0.64 -11.73 -0.57
C HIS A 84 -1.73 -10.85 0.07
N CYS A 85 -1.49 -9.56 0.19
CA CYS A 85 -2.51 -8.58 0.54
C CYS A 85 -2.25 -7.21 -0.09
N PHE A 86 -3.31 -6.42 -0.16
CA PHE A 86 -3.30 -5.00 -0.40
C PHE A 86 -3.78 -4.29 0.87
N ILE A 87 -3.11 -3.20 1.26
CA ILE A 87 -3.52 -2.37 2.40
C ILE A 87 -3.53 -0.91 1.94
N ASP A 88 -4.67 -0.25 2.06
CA ASP A 88 -4.85 1.12 1.63
C ASP A 88 -4.85 2.05 2.84
N LEU A 89 -3.86 2.94 2.88
CA LEU A 89 -3.77 4.02 3.83
C LEU A 89 -4.24 5.31 3.17
N VAL A 90 -5.04 6.08 3.89
CA VAL A 90 -5.49 7.41 3.48
C VAL A 90 -5.22 8.42 4.57
N HIS A 91 -4.93 9.65 4.17
CA HIS A 91 -4.86 10.76 5.11
C HIS A 91 -6.27 11.25 5.46
N ASN A 92 -6.49 11.53 6.74
CA ASN A 92 -7.76 11.92 7.34
C ASN A 92 -8.09 13.41 7.17
N SER A 93 -7.36 14.14 6.32
CA SER A 93 -7.60 15.58 6.09
C SER A 93 -9.08 15.86 5.86
N THR A 94 -9.66 16.64 6.77
CA THR A 94 -11.01 17.18 6.68
C THR A 94 -11.11 18.35 5.70
N ALA A 95 -9.98 18.86 5.19
CA ALA A 95 -9.87 20.09 4.41
C ALA A 95 -10.75 20.15 3.15
N LEU A 96 -11.33 19.02 2.71
CA LEU A 96 -12.27 18.94 1.59
C LEU A 96 -13.40 17.93 1.88
N ASP A 97 -13.91 17.85 3.11
CA ASP A 97 -15.08 16.99 3.40
C ASP A 97 -16.39 17.72 3.08
N PHE A 98 -16.87 17.59 1.83
CA PHE A 98 -18.11 18.19 1.35
C PHE A 98 -19.35 17.33 1.65
N LYS A 99 -19.34 16.48 2.69
CA LYS A 99 -20.48 15.63 3.07
C LYS A 99 -21.80 16.39 3.24
N PHE A 100 -21.73 17.65 3.64
CA PHE A 100 -22.88 18.54 3.82
C PHE A 100 -23.47 19.07 2.49
N VAL A 101 -22.75 18.92 1.37
CA VAL A 101 -23.25 19.26 0.03
C VAL A 101 -24.01 18.06 -0.56
N PRO A 102 -25.19 18.27 -1.20
CA PRO A 102 -25.92 17.21 -1.89
C PRO A 102 -25.03 16.46 -2.89
N ALA A 103 -25.19 15.13 -2.99
CA ALA A 103 -24.29 14.28 -3.77
C ALA A 103 -24.11 14.71 -5.23
N LYS A 104 -25.14 15.32 -5.84
CA LYS A 104 -25.11 15.82 -7.23
C LYS A 104 -24.27 17.10 -7.42
N ASP A 105 -24.07 17.87 -6.36
CA ASP A 105 -23.41 19.18 -6.37
C ASP A 105 -22.08 19.14 -5.60
N ARG A 106 -21.70 17.96 -5.07
CA ARG A 106 -20.54 17.80 -4.22
C ARG A 106 -19.27 17.92 -5.06
N PRO A 107 -18.41 18.93 -4.82
CA PRO A 107 -17.20 19.09 -5.59
C PRO A 107 -16.22 17.96 -5.30
N ASP A 108 -15.33 17.73 -6.26
CA ASP A 108 -14.37 16.65 -6.14
C ASP A 108 -13.29 16.96 -5.10
N ALA A 109 -13.35 16.23 -4.00
CA ALA A 109 -12.35 16.27 -2.96
C ALA A 109 -11.31 15.19 -3.22
N PHE A 110 -10.03 15.54 -3.10
CA PHE A 110 -8.93 14.59 -3.22
C PHE A 110 -8.13 14.54 -1.92
N GLY A 111 -7.54 13.38 -1.64
CA GLY A 111 -6.61 13.20 -0.53
C GLY A 111 -5.46 12.31 -0.94
N PRO A 112 -4.31 12.39 -0.26
CA PRO A 112 -3.21 11.49 -0.53
C PRO A 112 -3.56 10.08 -0.05
N PHE A 113 -3.06 9.07 -0.77
CA PHE A 113 -3.16 7.66 -0.39
C PHE A 113 -1.82 6.95 -0.59
N ILE A 114 -1.65 5.86 0.14
CA ILE A 114 -0.61 4.87 -0.10
C ILE A 114 -1.27 3.49 -0.14
N ARG A 115 -1.04 2.74 -1.22
CA ARG A 115 -1.38 1.31 -1.29
C ARG A 115 -0.12 0.48 -1.10
N VAL A 116 -0.17 -0.39 -0.09
CA VAL A 116 0.86 -1.38 0.19
C VAL A 116 0.47 -2.67 -0.49
N THR A 117 1.39 -3.26 -1.25
CA THR A 117 1.28 -4.65 -1.71
C THR A 117 2.32 -5.48 -0.97
N ASN A 118 1.91 -6.53 -0.27
CA ASN A 118 2.83 -7.48 0.37
C ASN A 118 2.50 -8.91 -0.04
N SER A 119 3.53 -9.76 -0.20
CA SER A 119 3.34 -11.13 -0.66
C SER A 119 4.13 -12.15 0.15
N TYR A 120 3.54 -13.31 0.31
CA TYR A 120 4.17 -14.50 0.90
C TYR A 120 4.40 -15.61 -0.14
N ASN A 121 3.82 -15.47 -1.33
CA ASN A 121 3.86 -16.52 -2.36
C ASN A 121 4.92 -16.27 -3.44
N GLY A 122 5.74 -15.23 -3.29
CA GLY A 122 6.81 -14.89 -4.25
C GLY A 122 6.36 -14.31 -5.58
N LEU A 123 5.05 -14.18 -5.85
CA LEU A 123 4.54 -13.69 -7.14
C LEU A 123 4.48 -12.16 -7.25
N ARG A 124 4.62 -11.45 -6.13
CA ARG A 124 4.56 -9.98 -6.06
C ARG A 124 5.70 -9.49 -5.19
N ALA A 125 6.29 -8.37 -5.60
CA ALA A 125 7.22 -7.60 -4.80
C ALA A 125 6.47 -6.89 -3.66
N LEU A 126 7.20 -6.54 -2.60
CA LEU A 126 6.75 -5.53 -1.66
C LEU A 126 6.70 -4.20 -2.42
N ALA A 127 5.56 -3.53 -2.42
CA ALA A 127 5.41 -2.26 -3.12
C ALA A 127 4.60 -1.24 -2.33
N PHE A 128 4.95 0.02 -2.52
CA PHE A 128 4.25 1.18 -1.97
C PHE A 128 3.90 2.10 -3.14
N ASP A 129 2.63 2.06 -3.53
CA ASP A 129 2.08 2.86 -4.60
C ASP A 129 1.45 4.12 -4.01
N ILE A 130 1.94 5.30 -4.39
CA ILE A 130 1.57 6.58 -3.79
C ILE A 130 0.86 7.46 -4.83
N GLY A 131 -0.23 8.09 -4.41
CA GLY A 131 -0.93 9.06 -5.25
C GLY A 131 -2.03 9.79 -4.50
N PHE A 132 -3.04 10.22 -5.26
CA PHE A 132 -4.23 10.89 -4.73
C PHE A 132 -5.50 10.12 -5.09
N TYR A 133 -6.43 10.02 -4.14
CA TYR A 133 -7.74 9.39 -4.34
C TYR A 133 -8.85 10.43 -4.27
N ARG A 134 -9.92 10.22 -5.04
CA ARG A 134 -11.14 11.02 -4.97
C ARG A 134 -11.95 10.61 -3.73
N LYS A 135 -12.07 11.49 -2.73
CA LYS A 135 -12.83 11.30 -1.48
C LYS A 135 -14.32 11.09 -1.70
N VAL A 136 -14.87 11.67 -2.76
CA VAL A 136 -16.30 11.57 -3.10
C VAL A 136 -16.72 10.19 -3.62
N CYS A 137 -15.77 9.41 -4.10
CA CYS A 137 -16.04 8.05 -4.53
C CYS A 137 -16.03 7.12 -3.31
N THR A 138 -17.22 6.84 -2.75
CA THR A 138 -17.45 5.71 -1.82
C THR A 138 -17.00 4.37 -2.39
N ASN A 139 -16.78 4.31 -3.71
CA ASN A 139 -16.46 3.10 -4.48
C ASN A 139 -14.94 2.89 -4.62
N GLY A 140 -14.10 3.72 -3.99
CA GLY A 140 -12.65 3.53 -3.98
C GLY A 140 -11.97 3.71 -5.35
N MET A 141 -12.56 4.50 -6.26
CA MET A 141 -11.95 4.80 -7.55
C MET A 141 -10.70 5.66 -7.33
N ILE A 142 -9.55 4.99 -7.39
CA ILE A 142 -8.22 5.59 -7.38
C ILE A 142 -7.98 6.12 -8.80
N LEU A 143 -7.66 7.41 -8.94
CA LEU A 143 -7.21 7.93 -10.23
C LEU A 143 -5.89 7.22 -10.58
N PRO A 144 -5.77 6.62 -11.78
CA PRO A 144 -4.64 5.77 -12.14
C PRO A 144 -3.30 6.50 -12.27
N GLU A 145 -3.26 7.83 -12.21
CA GLU A 145 -2.01 8.60 -12.20
C GLU A 145 -1.47 8.78 -10.77
N SER A 146 -0.97 7.68 -10.21
CA SER A 146 -0.08 7.65 -9.03
C SER A 146 1.38 7.78 -9.49
N MET A 147 2.05 8.89 -9.16
CA MET A 147 3.37 9.23 -9.74
C MET A 147 4.60 8.64 -9.03
N ILE A 148 4.47 7.98 -7.87
CA ILE A 148 5.64 7.39 -7.17
C ILE A 148 5.32 5.96 -6.74
N ARG A 149 6.21 5.04 -7.14
CA ARG A 149 6.15 3.63 -6.75
C ARG A 149 7.50 3.18 -6.20
N PHE A 150 7.52 2.77 -4.95
CA PHE A 150 8.65 2.04 -4.38
C PHE A 150 8.40 0.54 -4.50
N LYS A 151 9.39 -0.21 -4.98
CA LYS A 151 9.27 -1.65 -5.22
C LYS A 151 10.53 -2.37 -4.75
N PHE A 152 10.35 -3.40 -3.93
CA PHE A 152 11.42 -4.20 -3.36
C PHE A 152 11.12 -5.67 -3.61
N ASN A 153 12.03 -6.39 -4.28
CA ASN A 153 11.86 -7.84 -4.37
C ASN A 153 12.05 -8.43 -2.98
N HIS A 154 11.39 -9.54 -2.70
CA HIS A 154 11.51 -10.23 -1.41
C HIS A 154 12.83 -10.98 -1.30
N LEU A 155 13.96 -10.30 -1.43
CA LEU A 155 15.31 -10.83 -1.26
C LEU A 155 15.97 -10.09 -0.10
N GLN A 156 16.78 -10.79 0.70
CA GLN A 156 17.48 -10.18 1.84
C GLN A 156 18.37 -8.98 1.44
N ARG A 157 18.93 -8.99 0.22
CA ARG A 157 19.72 -7.88 -0.31
C ARG A 157 18.90 -6.64 -0.69
N ASP A 158 17.62 -6.83 -1.00
CA ASP A 158 16.71 -5.77 -1.47
C ASP A 158 15.86 -5.24 -0.29
N ILE A 159 15.61 -6.07 0.73
CA ILE A 159 14.84 -5.75 1.94
C ILE A 159 15.71 -6.06 3.16
N GLY A 160 16.35 -5.02 3.68
CA GLY A 160 17.10 -5.06 4.93
C GLY A 160 16.21 -5.02 6.17
N GLU A 161 16.78 -4.63 7.31
CA GLU A 161 16.02 -4.38 8.55
C GLU A 161 15.17 -3.10 8.45
N ALA A 162 15.59 -2.16 7.61
CA ALA A 162 14.87 -0.94 7.29
C ALA A 162 14.78 -0.78 5.76
N ILE A 163 13.75 -0.06 5.31
CA ILE A 163 13.59 0.35 3.92
C ILE A 163 13.89 1.84 3.83
N SER A 164 14.74 2.21 2.88
CA SER A 164 14.94 3.61 2.50
C SER A 164 13.97 3.99 1.39
N PHE A 165 13.22 5.06 1.61
CA PHE A 165 12.35 5.65 0.60
C PHE A 165 13.06 6.86 0.00
N GLU A 166 13.89 6.62 -1.02
CA GLU A 166 14.57 7.70 -1.73
C GLU A 166 13.60 8.40 -2.68
N VAL A 167 13.04 9.51 -2.22
CA VAL A 167 12.17 10.37 -3.03
C VAL A 167 13.05 11.40 -3.74
N ASP A 168 13.01 11.44 -5.07
CA ASP A 168 13.57 12.57 -5.82
C ASP A 168 12.70 13.81 -5.59
N ASP A 169 13.27 14.85 -4.99
CA ASP A 169 12.60 16.13 -4.71
C ASP A 169 11.93 16.72 -5.95
N LYS A 170 12.46 16.48 -7.17
CA LYS A 170 11.82 16.91 -8.41
C LYS A 170 10.53 16.15 -8.68
N ARG A 171 10.52 14.82 -8.47
CA ARG A 171 9.30 14.00 -8.64
C ARG A 171 8.26 14.34 -7.58
N LEU A 172 8.68 14.62 -6.35
CA LEU A 172 7.78 15.06 -5.30
C LEU A 172 7.20 16.45 -5.62
N SER A 173 8.02 17.36 -6.13
CA SER A 173 7.58 18.69 -6.58
C SER A 173 6.62 18.59 -7.77
N GLN A 174 6.87 17.70 -8.73
CA GLN A 174 5.94 17.42 -9.83
C GLN A 174 4.62 16.86 -9.31
N LEU A 175 4.65 15.91 -8.37
CA LEU A 175 3.46 15.38 -7.70
C LEU A 175 2.65 16.50 -7.03
N LYS A 176 3.31 17.39 -6.28
CA LYS A 176 2.69 18.55 -5.62
C LYS A 176 2.15 19.57 -6.62
N ASN A 177 2.85 19.80 -7.73
CA ASN A 177 2.45 20.74 -8.77
C ASN A 177 1.25 20.23 -9.57
N SER A 178 1.25 18.98 -10.05
CA SER A 178 0.09 18.44 -10.74
C SER A 178 -1.12 18.33 -9.82
N PHE A 179 -0.90 18.06 -8.52
CA PHE A 179 -1.97 18.15 -7.53
C PHE A 179 -2.49 19.58 -7.41
N SER A 180 -1.61 20.59 -7.34
CA SER A 180 -1.98 22.00 -7.23
C SER A 180 -2.66 22.54 -8.50
N GLU A 181 -2.22 22.13 -9.69
CA GLU A 181 -2.85 22.44 -10.97
C GLU A 181 -4.25 21.81 -11.05
N TYR A 182 -4.37 20.55 -10.67
CA TYR A 182 -5.65 19.85 -10.60
C TYR A 182 -6.61 20.51 -9.58
N LEU A 183 -6.11 20.92 -8.41
CA LEU A 183 -6.87 21.73 -7.45
C LEU A 183 -7.17 23.14 -7.98
N GLY A 184 -6.31 23.71 -8.82
CA GLY A 184 -6.50 24.99 -9.49
C GLY A 184 -7.73 24.99 -10.39
N VAL A 185 -7.91 23.90 -11.17
CA VAL A 185 -9.14 23.67 -11.96
C VAL A 185 -10.39 23.63 -11.06
N LEU A 186 -10.28 23.14 -9.83
CA LEU A 186 -11.39 23.17 -8.87
C LEU A 186 -11.64 24.55 -8.25
N ARG A 187 -10.61 25.41 -8.15
CA ARG A 187 -10.75 26.80 -7.66
C ARG A 187 -11.48 27.71 -8.65
N GLU A 188 -11.45 27.38 -9.95
CA GLU A 188 -12.21 28.08 -10.98
C GLU A 188 -13.70 27.70 -10.97
N CYS A 189 -14.08 26.72 -10.15
CA CYS A 189 -15.48 26.38 -9.91
C CYS A 189 -16.14 27.47 -9.06
N LEU A 190 -16.98 28.30 -9.69
CA LEU A 190 -17.72 29.37 -9.02
C LEU A 190 -18.74 28.78 -8.03
N VAL A 191 -18.37 28.72 -6.75
CA VAL A 191 -19.28 28.36 -5.67
C VAL A 191 -20.02 29.61 -5.19
N THR A 192 -21.34 29.58 -5.20
CA THR A 192 -22.16 30.71 -4.72
C THR A 192 -21.99 30.92 -3.21
N TYR A 193 -22.05 32.17 -2.74
CA TYR A 193 -21.83 32.54 -1.33
C TYR A 193 -22.61 31.70 -0.30
N PRO A 194 -23.89 31.32 -0.51
CA PRO A 194 -24.63 30.47 0.44
C PRO A 194 -24.00 29.07 0.62
N ASN A 195 -23.32 28.56 -0.41
CA ASN A 195 -22.63 27.27 -0.38
C ASN A 195 -21.19 27.39 0.14
N PHE A 196 -20.66 28.62 0.24
CA PHE A 196 -19.32 28.93 0.74
C PHE A 196 -19.29 29.26 2.24
N GLN A 197 -20.35 29.89 2.75
CA GLN A 197 -20.46 30.32 4.16
C GLN A 197 -20.20 29.18 5.19
N PRO A 198 -20.69 27.95 5.00
CA PRO A 198 -20.40 26.85 5.95
C PRO A 198 -18.93 26.41 5.99
N LEU A 199 -18.13 26.73 4.96
CA LEU A 199 -16.70 26.40 4.89
C LEU A 199 -15.82 27.38 5.69
N LEU A 200 -16.31 28.59 5.99
CA LEU A 200 -15.57 29.63 6.71
C LEU A 200 -15.82 29.61 8.23
N CYS A 201 -16.98 29.10 8.66
CA CYS A 201 -17.40 29.12 10.06
C CYS A 201 -16.92 27.93 10.90
N GLY A 202 -15.99 27.11 10.37
CA GLY A 202 -15.45 25.92 11.02
C GLY A 202 -14.02 26.05 11.55
N VAL A 203 -13.59 27.27 11.92
CA VAL A 203 -12.33 27.51 12.67
C VAL A 203 -12.64 27.60 14.16
#